data_AF-A0A1W2EDQ2-F1
#
_entry.id   AF-A0A1W2EDQ2-F1
#
_cell.length_a   1.000
_cell.length_b   1.000
_cell.length_c   1.000
_cell.angle_alpha   90.00
_cell.angle_beta   90.00
_cell.angle_gamma   90.00
#
_symmetry.space_group_name_H-M   'P 1'
#
loop_
_entity.id
_entity.type
_entity.pdbx_description
1 polymer ?
#
loop_
_entity_poly.entity_id
_entity_poly.type
_entity_poly.pdbx_seq_one_letter_code
_entity_poly.pdbx_strand_id
1 'polypeptide(L)' 'MIQTLVRDFGWIHLGIGLFGNFCFVVGSILFFKTFEAWYTVAVWLFVVGSTGMFVGSLGELAKSLYEAREKRMEKRRS' A
#
# COMPACT_ATOMS: atom_id res chain seq x y z
N MET A 1 -18.36 4.00 17.22
CA MET A 1 -18.30 2.94 16.18
C MET A 1 -17.53 3.36 14.92
N ILE A 2 -17.73 4.56 14.35
CA ILE A 2 -17.01 5.01 13.13
C ILE A 2 -15.49 5.14 13.36
N GLN A 3 -15.06 5.60 14.54
CA GLN A 3 -13.63 5.75 14.83
C GLN A 3 -12.87 4.41 14.90
N THR A 4 -13.52 3.32 15.27
CA THR A 4 -12.91 1.98 15.32
C THR A 4 -12.68 1.45 13.90
N LEU A 5 -13.67 1.63 13.02
CA LEU A 5 -13.56 1.24 11.62
C LEU A 5 -12.44 2.00 10.88
N VAL A 6 -12.32 3.32 11.13
CA VAL A 6 -11.27 4.15 10.52
C VAL A 6 -9.88 3.85 11.09
N ARG A 7 -9.77 3.49 12.37
CA ARG A 7 -8.48 3.09 12.97
C ARG A 7 -8.02 1.72 12.47
N ASP A 8 -8.90 0.73 12.44
CA ASP A 8 -8.55 -0.62 11.98
C ASP A 8 -8.22 -0.63 10.48
N PHE A 9 -8.92 0.17 9.67
CA PHE A 9 -8.60 0.33 8.24
C PHE A 9 -7.22 0.96 8.01
N GLY A 10 -6.83 1.90 8.88
CA GLY A 10 -5.51 2.55 8.83
C GLY A 10 -4.36 1.57 9.09
N TRP A 11 -4.47 0.72 10.11
CA TRP A 11 -3.43 -0.25 10.44
C TRP A 11 -3.28 -1.37 9.40
N ILE A 12 -4.40 -1.83 8.83
CA ILE A 12 -4.37 -2.86 7.78
C ILE A 12 -3.69 -2.32 6.52
N HIS A 13 -4.07 -1.12 6.08
CA HIS A 13 -3.44 -0.48 4.93
C HIS A 13 -1.94 -0.22 5.18
N LEU A 14 -1.58 0.29 6.35
CA LEU A 14 -0.19 0.58 6.69
C LEU A 14 0.64 -0.70 6.79
N GLY A 15 0.08 -1.78 7.35
CA GLY A 15 0.71 -3.10 7.38
C GLY A 15 0.90 -3.71 5.99
N ILE A 16 -0.12 -3.66 5.13
CA ILE A 16 -0.04 -4.14 3.74
C ILE A 16 1.00 -3.32 2.94
N GLY A 17 0.99 -2.00 3.10
CA GLY A 17 1.95 -1.11 2.45
C GLY A 17 3.38 -1.37 2.93
N LEU A 18 3.60 -1.52 4.23
CA LEU A 18 4.92 -1.78 4.80
C LEU A 18 5.46 -3.16 4.37
N PHE A 19 4.62 -4.19 4.46
CA PHE A 19 4.97 -5.54 4.00
C PHE A 19 5.26 -5.56 2.51
N GLY A 20 4.44 -4.90 1.69
CA GLY A 20 4.65 -4.80 0.25
C GLY A 20 5.96 -4.09 -0.11
N ASN A 21 6.25 -2.96 0.53
CA ASN A 21 7.51 -2.23 0.38
C ASN A 21 8.71 -3.10 0.80
N PHE A 22 8.61 -3.81 1.92
CA PHE A 22 9.67 -4.70 2.38
C PHE A 22 9.97 -5.81 1.37
N CYS A 23 8.94 -6.54 0.92
CA CYS A 23 9.08 -7.56 -0.12
C CYS A 23 9.70 -7.00 -1.40
N PHE A 24 9.31 -5.79 -1.80
CA PHE A 24 9.86 -5.14 -2.99
C PHE A 24 11.35 -4.82 -2.85
N VAL A 25 11.79 -4.29 -1.71
CA VAL A 25 13.21 -4.01 -1.47
C VAL A 25 14.03 -5.30 -1.47
N VAL A 26 13.57 -6.34 -0.77
CA VAL A 26 14.26 -7.64 -0.73
C VAL A 26 14.30 -8.27 -2.12
N GLY A 27 13.18 -8.30 -2.85
CA GLY A 27 13.12 -8.80 -4.22
C GLY A 27 14.07 -8.04 -5.16
N SER A 28 14.14 -6.71 -5.02
CA SER A 28 15.04 -5.86 -5.82
C SER A 28 16.52 -6.18 -5.58
N ILE A 29 16.90 -6.49 -4.35
CA ILE A 29 18.27 -6.94 -4.02
C ILE A 29 18.56 -8.30 -4.66
N LEU A 30 17.60 -9.23 -4.61
CA LEU A 30 17.76 -10.58 -5.19
C LEU A 30 17.84 -10.58 -6.73
N PHE A 31 17.48 -9.48 -7.41
CA PHE A 31 17.72 -9.34 -8.84
C PHE A 31 19.20 -9.11 -9.22
N PHE A 32 20.08 -8.85 -8.24
CA PHE A 32 21.50 -8.68 -8.54
C PHE A 32 22.10 -9.99 -9.04
N LYS A 33 23.03 -9.90 -10.01
CA LYS A 33 23.68 -11.09 -10.61
C LYS A 33 24.29 -12.05 -9.58
N THR A 34 24.74 -11.55 -8.45
CA THR A 34 25.27 -12.36 -7.34
C THR A 34 24.27 -13.38 -6.79
N PHE A 35 22.96 -13.15 -6.96
CA PHE A 35 21.87 -13.98 -6.43
C PHE A 35 21.05 -14.67 -7.53
N GLU A 36 21.63 -14.95 -8.70
CA GLU A 36 20.91 -15.54 -9.85
C GLU A 36 20.13 -16.82 -9.50
N ALA A 37 20.65 -17.66 -8.59
CA ALA A 37 19.96 -18.84 -8.08
C ALA A 37 18.62 -18.55 -7.37
N TRP A 38 18.42 -17.32 -6.90
CA TRP A 38 17.22 -16.84 -6.20
C TRP A 38 16.26 -16.07 -7.12
N TYR A 39 16.48 -16.06 -8.44
CA TYR A 39 15.70 -15.27 -9.38
C TYR A 39 14.19 -15.51 -9.26
N THR A 40 13.74 -16.77 -9.13
CA THR A 40 12.32 -17.09 -8.96
C THR A 40 11.74 -16.47 -7.70
N VAL A 41 12.50 -16.48 -6.58
CA VAL A 41 12.08 -15.85 -5.33
C VAL A 41 12.04 -14.32 -5.48
N ALA A 42 13.02 -13.74 -6.18
CA ALA A 42 13.07 -12.31 -6.49
C ALA A 42 11.81 -11.85 -7.23
N VAL A 43 11.40 -12.60 -8.26
CA VAL A 43 10.18 -12.32 -9.05
C VAL A 43 8.93 -12.39 -8.18
N TRP A 44 8.77 -13.42 -7.35
CA TRP A 44 7.60 -13.53 -6.47
C TRP A 44 7.54 -12.43 -5.42
N LEU A 45 8.68 -12.09 -4.81
CA LEU A 45 8.77 -10.96 -3.87
C LEU A 45 8.45 -9.63 -4.55
N PHE A 46 8.87 -9.45 -5.79
CA PHE A 46 8.55 -8.26 -6.57
C PHE A 46 7.05 -8.19 -6.89
N VAL A 47 6.45 -9.29 -7.37
CA VAL A 47 5.00 -9.35 -7.69
C VAL A 47 4.16 -9.11 -6.43
N VAL A 48 4.44 -9.83 -5.34
CA VAL A 48 3.72 -9.68 -4.08
C VAL A 48 3.94 -8.28 -3.48
N GLY A 49 5.18 -7.80 -3.51
CA GLY A 49 5.56 -6.49 -2.98
C GLY A 49 4.87 -5.34 -3.70
N SER A 50 4.95 -5.34 -5.04
CA SER A 50 4.29 -4.33 -5.89
C SER A 50 2.77 -4.39 -5.81
N THR A 51 2.17 -5.59 -5.73
CA THR A 51 0.72 -5.75 -5.55
C THR A 51 0.27 -5.17 -4.21
N GLY A 52 0.98 -5.46 -3.11
CA GLY A 52 0.66 -4.91 -1.80
C GLY A 52 0.75 -3.37 -1.79
N MET A 53 1.79 -2.81 -2.39
CA MET A 53 1.91 -1.35 -2.53
C MET A 53 0.81 -0.73 -3.40
N PHE A 54 0.39 -1.41 -4.47
CA PHE A 54 -0.69 -0.95 -5.34
C PHE A 54 -2.04 -0.94 -4.61
N VAL A 55 -2.35 -2.00 -3.87
CA VAL A 55 -3.56 -2.04 -3.03
C VAL A 55 -3.53 -0.95 -1.96
N GLY A 56 -2.35 -0.74 -1.35
CA GLY A 56 -2.09 0.41 -0.49
C GLY A 56 -2.47 1.71 -1.18
N SER A 57 -1.77 2.10 -2.25
CA SER A 57 -1.99 3.39 -2.91
C SER A 57 -3.44 3.62 -3.36
N LEU A 58 -4.17 2.57 -3.77
CA LEU A 58 -5.61 2.66 -4.08
C LEU A 58 -6.46 3.03 -2.84
N GLY A 59 -6.15 2.47 -1.68
CA GLY A 59 -6.84 2.80 -0.43
C GLY A 59 -6.63 4.26 -0.02
N GLU A 60 -5.41 4.77 -0.16
CA GLU A 60 -5.07 6.17 0.15
C GLU A 60 -5.75 7.13 -0.85
N LEU A 61 -5.79 6.75 -2.12
CA LEU A 61 -6.52 7.49 -3.16
C LEU A 61 -8.02 7.56 -2.84
N ALA A 62 -8.65 6.44 -2.49
CA ALA A 62 -10.06 6.41 -2.12
C ALA A 62 -10.37 7.31 -0.91
N LYS A 63 -9.52 7.24 0.12
CA LYS A 63 -9.64 8.08 1.33
C LYS A 63 -9.50 9.56 1.01
N SER A 64 -8.46 9.95 0.25
CA SER A 64 -8.25 11.35 -0.13
C SER A 64 -9.39 11.92 -0.98
N LEU A 65 -9.99 11.12 -1.87
CA LEU A 65 -11.17 11.52 -2.64
C LEU A 65 -12.41 11.72 -1.76
N TYR A 66 -12.60 10.87 -0.74
CA TYR A 66 -13.70 11.00 0.21
C TYR A 66 -13.55 12.29 1.05
N GLU A 67 -12.38 12.52 1.64
CA GLU A 67 -12.10 13.73 2.43
C GLU A 67 -12.22 15.01 1.58
N ALA A 68 -11.77 14.97 0.32
CA ALA A 68 -11.90 16.09 -0.61
C ALA A 68 -13.37 16.41 -0.94
N ARG A 69 -14.23 15.38 -1.04
CA ARG A 69 -15.68 15.56 -1.22
C ARG A 69 -16.33 16.16 0.01
N GLU A 70 -15.99 15.70 1.21
CA GLU A 70 -16.53 16.19 2.47
C GLU A 70 -16.22 17.69 2.67
N LYS A 71 -14.95 18.08 2.51
CA LYS A 71 -14.52 19.49 2.57
C LYS A 71 -15.24 20.41 1.57
N ARG A 72 -15.52 19.91 0.35
CA ARG A 72 -16.27 20.68 -0.66
C ARG A 72 -17.73 20.88 -0.27
N MET A 73 -18.36 19.91 0.39
CA MET A 73 -19.75 19.99 0.82
C MET A 73 -19.91 20.92 2.03
N GLU A 74 -18.96 20.91 2.96
CA GLU A 74 -18.92 21.82 4.10
C GLU A 74 -18.79 23.28 3.64
N LYS A 75 -17.88 23.56 2.70
CA LYS A 75 -17.70 24.90 2.12
C LYS A 75 -18.91 25.42 1.34
N ARG A 76 -19.83 24.54 0.89
CA ARG A 76 -21.09 24.93 0.22
C ARG A 76 -22.22 25.22 1.22
N ARG A 77 -22.09 24.80 2.48
CA ARG A 77 -23.09 24.98 3.54
C ARG A 77 -22.79 26.18 4.46
N SER A 78 -21.57 26.72 4.44
CA SER A 78 -21.20 27.99 5.08
C SER A 78 -21.39 29.16 4.12
#